data_AF-A0A960EUR1-F1
#
_entry.id   AF-A0A960EUR1-F1
#
_cell.length_a   1.000
_cell.length_b   1.000
_cell.length_c   1.000
_cell.angle_alpha   90.00
_cell.angle_beta   90.00
_cell.angle_gamma   90.00
#
_symmetry.space_group_name_H-M   'P 1'
#
loop_
_entity.id
_entity.type
_entity.pdbx_description
1 polymer ?
#
loop_
_entity_poly.entity_id
_entity_poly.type
_entity_poly.pdbx_seq_one_letter_code
_entity_poly.pdbx_strand_id
1 'polypeptide(L)'
;MTADNETFDSEDGLSRRDALRKAAAIGAVAGVAWTAPAVNGMSIVPGFASAGSTTEPTEPPKPQITAQGTADKTLGCFSGAVGDDVFMPSLGDGWWHFYFQGCSLFSTESVALHDPPGGPFANAYEPPTGYKCKMNLTAPGDPSTVRYTTGYVSNPINGIADTGGWVFIGTAAYPNGYGDMGWQIICDPI
;
A
#
# COMPACT_ATOMS: atom_id res chain seq x y z
N MET A 1 -72.74 -16.52 30.45
CA MET A 1 -72.43 -15.61 31.57
C MET A 1 -71.24 -14.78 31.14
N THR A 2 -71.45 -13.45 31.15
CA THR A 2 -70.48 -12.35 31.21
C THR A 2 -69.38 -12.22 30.15
N ALA A 3 -69.55 -11.20 29.31
CA ALA A 3 -68.49 -10.35 28.76
C ALA A 3 -68.01 -9.36 29.83
N ASP A 4 -66.78 -8.83 29.67
CA ASP A 4 -66.30 -7.44 29.93
C ASP A 4 -64.76 -7.46 29.73
N ASN A 5 -64.18 -6.79 28.72
CA ASN A 5 -63.71 -5.37 28.70
C ASN A 5 -62.50 -5.19 29.67
N GLU A 6 -61.29 -4.76 29.27
CA GLU A 6 -60.92 -3.38 28.84
C GLU A 6 -59.65 -3.33 27.94
N THR A 7 -59.21 -2.11 27.62
CA THR A 7 -58.72 -1.60 26.32
C THR A 7 -57.30 -0.98 26.40
N PHE A 8 -56.68 -0.70 25.22
CA PHE A 8 -55.54 0.22 24.91
C PHE A 8 -54.11 -0.30 25.25
N ASP A 9 -53.01 -0.10 24.50
CA ASP A 9 -52.61 0.77 23.37
C ASP A 9 -51.25 0.27 22.77
N SER A 10 -51.00 0.61 21.50
CA SER A 10 -49.71 0.87 20.80
C SER A 10 -48.63 -0.19 20.47
N GLU A 11 -48.43 -0.31 19.15
CA GLU A 11 -47.20 -0.14 18.35
C GLU A 11 -46.01 -1.13 18.37
N ASP A 12 -45.57 -1.37 17.13
CA ASP A 12 -44.21 -1.64 16.65
C ASP A 12 -43.43 -2.89 17.09
N GLY A 13 -43.14 -3.75 16.11
CA GLY A 13 -42.22 -4.86 16.32
C GLY A 13 -41.81 -5.70 15.12
N LEU A 14 -42.11 -5.33 13.87
CA LEU A 14 -41.55 -6.03 12.70
C LEU A 14 -40.21 -5.39 12.30
N SER A 15 -39.20 -5.60 13.15
CA SER A 15 -37.88 -5.00 13.00
C SER A 15 -37.02 -5.75 11.96
N ARG A 16 -37.13 -5.31 10.70
CA ARG A 16 -36.09 -5.13 9.64
C ARG A 16 -35.13 -6.27 9.27
N ARG A 17 -35.05 -7.37 10.02
CA ARG A 17 -34.07 -8.46 9.81
C ARG A 17 -34.57 -9.57 8.90
N ASP A 18 -35.88 -9.69 8.67
CA ASP A 18 -36.44 -10.69 7.75
C ASP A 18 -36.52 -10.22 6.29
N ALA A 19 -36.54 -8.90 6.03
CA ALA A 19 -36.61 -8.38 4.67
C ALA A 19 -35.29 -8.54 3.88
N LEU A 20 -34.14 -8.50 4.57
CA LEU A 20 -32.81 -8.55 3.93
C LEU A 20 -32.36 -9.97 3.53
N ARG A 21 -32.97 -11.03 4.11
CA ARG A 21 -32.60 -12.42 3.76
C ARG A 21 -33.26 -12.96 2.50
N LYS A 22 -34.25 -12.25 1.91
CA LYS A 22 -34.94 -12.67 0.68
C LYS A 22 -34.40 -12.06 -0.62
N ALA A 23 -33.44 -11.13 -0.56
CA ALA A 23 -32.87 -10.48 -1.74
C ALA A 23 -31.64 -11.20 -2.35
N ALA A 24 -31.12 -12.24 -1.68
CA ALA A 24 -29.98 -13.02 -2.15
C ALA A 24 -30.41 -14.27 -2.92
N ALA A 25 -31.25 -14.13 -3.98
CA ALA A 25 -31.67 -15.30 -4.75
C ALA A 25 -32.25 -15.00 -6.14
N ILE A 26 -31.77 -14.02 -6.94
CA ILE A 26 -32.23 -13.89 -8.33
C ILE A 26 -31.11 -13.45 -9.29
N GLY A 27 -30.46 -14.46 -9.88
CA GLY A 27 -29.96 -14.54 -11.26
C GLY A 27 -29.31 -13.33 -11.94
N ALA A 28 -27.98 -13.29 -11.96
CA ALA A 28 -27.26 -12.72 -13.10
C ALA A 28 -27.29 -13.74 -14.25
N VAL A 29 -28.37 -13.70 -15.03
CA VAL A 29 -28.50 -14.47 -16.28
C VAL A 29 -27.72 -13.75 -17.36
N ALA A 30 -27.08 -14.56 -18.20
CA ALA A 30 -26.14 -14.23 -19.26
C ALA A 30 -26.61 -13.14 -20.25
N GLY A 31 -25.63 -12.58 -20.96
CA GLY A 31 -25.73 -11.42 -21.83
C GLY A 31 -26.93 -11.42 -22.77
N VAL A 32 -27.70 -10.34 -22.68
CA VAL A 32 -28.68 -9.97 -23.71
C VAL A 32 -27.97 -8.98 -24.63
N ALA A 33 -27.47 -9.49 -25.76
CA ALA A 33 -27.08 -8.67 -26.89
C ALA A 33 -28.36 -8.04 -27.46
N TRP A 34 -28.62 -6.77 -27.14
CA TRP A 34 -29.67 -6.00 -27.81
C TRP A 34 -29.19 -5.65 -29.21
N THR A 35 -29.49 -6.50 -30.19
CA THR A 35 -29.50 -6.08 -31.59
C THR A 35 -30.64 -5.08 -31.75
N ALA A 36 -30.31 -3.78 -31.87
CA ALA A 36 -31.29 -2.75 -32.17
C ALA A 36 -31.82 -2.95 -33.61
N PRO A 37 -33.14 -3.03 -33.82
CA PRO A 37 -33.68 -3.03 -35.18
C PRO A 37 -33.54 -1.62 -35.75
N ALA A 38 -32.62 -1.46 -36.71
CA ALA A 38 -32.55 -0.25 -37.52
C ALA A 38 -33.66 -0.33 -38.58
N VAL A 39 -34.75 0.40 -38.35
CA VAL A 39 -35.75 0.73 -39.37
C VAL A 39 -35.61 2.21 -39.71
N ASN A 40 -35.50 2.48 -41.01
CA ASN A 40 -35.17 3.77 -41.61
C ASN A 40 -35.89 4.98 -41.01
N GLY A 41 -35.10 5.98 -40.60
CA GLY A 41 -35.42 7.38 -40.88
C GLY A 41 -36.17 8.20 -39.83
N MET A 42 -36.41 7.73 -38.60
CA MET A 42 -36.96 8.60 -37.55
C MET A 42 -36.66 8.07 -36.14
N SER A 43 -35.59 8.58 -35.52
CA SER A 43 -35.33 8.38 -34.09
C SER A 43 -36.20 9.37 -33.31
N ILE A 44 -37.34 8.87 -32.81
CA ILE A 44 -38.12 9.59 -31.80
C ILE A 44 -37.46 9.28 -30.46
N VAL A 45 -36.65 10.20 -29.95
CA VAL A 45 -36.17 10.17 -28.57
C VAL A 45 -37.22 10.88 -27.72
N PRO A 46 -37.97 10.20 -26.83
CA PRO A 46 -38.86 10.87 -25.89
C PRO A 46 -38.02 11.61 -24.83
N GLY A 47 -38.21 12.93 -24.74
CA GLY A 47 -37.48 13.83 -23.84
C GLY A 47 -37.90 13.75 -22.38
N PHE A 48 -37.74 12.58 -21.74
CA PHE A 48 -37.99 12.42 -20.31
C PHE A 48 -37.21 11.23 -19.71
N ALA A 49 -35.88 11.35 -19.67
CA ALA A 49 -35.07 10.57 -18.72
C ALA A 49 -33.72 11.26 -18.53
N SER A 50 -33.73 12.47 -17.96
CA SER A 50 -32.54 12.96 -17.26
C SER A 50 -32.46 12.24 -15.91
N ALA A 51 -32.15 10.94 -15.97
CA ALA A 51 -31.54 10.27 -14.83
C ALA A 51 -30.07 10.69 -14.89
N GLY A 52 -29.75 11.77 -14.19
CA GLY A 52 -28.36 12.16 -13.99
C GLY A 52 -27.65 11.01 -13.28
N SER A 53 -26.98 10.14 -14.03
CA SER A 53 -25.91 9.32 -13.48
C SER A 53 -24.88 10.31 -12.98
N THR A 54 -24.84 10.50 -11.67
CA THR A 54 -23.69 11.09 -10.98
C THR A 54 -22.55 10.10 -11.18
N THR A 55 -21.85 10.23 -12.30
CA THR A 55 -20.57 9.57 -12.51
C THR A 55 -19.62 10.23 -11.51
N GLU A 56 -19.34 9.56 -10.39
CA GLU A 56 -18.19 9.95 -9.57
C GLU A 56 -16.96 10.05 -10.50
N PRO A 57 -16.15 11.11 -10.41
CA PRO A 57 -14.88 11.14 -11.10
C PRO A 57 -14.08 9.95 -10.58
N THR A 58 -13.88 8.93 -11.42
CA THR A 58 -12.84 7.93 -11.16
C THR A 58 -11.52 8.67 -11.27
N GLU A 59 -10.94 9.03 -10.11
CA GLU A 59 -9.59 9.59 -10.06
C GLU A 59 -8.66 8.62 -10.80
N PRO A 60 -7.75 9.12 -11.67
CA PRO A 60 -6.78 8.26 -12.33
C PRO A 60 -6.04 7.40 -11.30
N PRO A 61 -5.79 6.10 -11.59
CA PRO A 61 -5.06 5.26 -10.67
C PRO A 61 -3.70 5.87 -10.42
N LYS A 62 -3.41 6.11 -9.14
CA LYS A 62 -2.19 6.75 -8.70
C LYS A 62 -0.97 5.91 -9.15
N PRO A 63 0.10 6.51 -9.71
CA PRO A 63 1.24 5.74 -10.20
C PRO A 63 2.08 5.20 -9.03
N GLN A 64 2.71 4.04 -9.22
CA GLN A 64 3.71 3.49 -8.30
C GLN A 64 4.94 4.42 -8.24
N ILE A 65 5.48 4.64 -7.05
CA ILE A 65 6.73 5.39 -6.84
C ILE A 65 7.85 4.38 -6.60
N THR A 66 9.01 4.58 -7.24
CA THR A 66 10.18 3.70 -7.08
C THR A 66 11.44 4.53 -6.93
N ALA A 67 12.26 4.18 -5.94
CA ALA A 67 13.62 4.68 -5.77
C ALA A 67 14.59 3.50 -5.72
N GLN A 68 15.82 3.67 -6.19
CA GLN A 68 16.81 2.60 -6.22
C GLN A 68 18.23 3.14 -6.14
N GLY A 69 19.16 2.28 -5.73
CA GLY A 69 20.58 2.59 -5.65
C GLY A 69 21.41 1.33 -5.44
N THR A 70 22.69 1.51 -5.16
CA THR A 70 23.63 0.43 -4.87
C THR A 70 24.47 0.86 -3.68
N ALA A 71 24.61 -0.03 -2.70
CA ALA A 71 25.55 0.05 -1.60
C ALA A 71 26.79 -0.77 -1.96
N ASP A 72 27.96 -0.18 -1.83
CA ASP A 72 29.21 -0.76 -2.28
C ASP A 72 30.12 -1.12 -1.11
N LYS A 73 30.86 -2.22 -1.26
CA LYS A 73 31.72 -2.70 -0.19
C LYS A 73 33.15 -2.27 -0.41
N THR A 74 33.68 -1.51 0.54
CA THR A 74 35.11 -1.30 0.67
C THR A 74 35.72 -2.37 1.59
N LEU A 75 36.64 -3.18 1.04
CA LEU A 75 37.29 -4.28 1.77
C LEU A 75 36.30 -5.29 2.40
N GLY A 76 35.15 -5.48 1.76
CA GLY A 76 34.12 -6.42 2.21
C GLY A 76 33.18 -5.88 3.29
N CYS A 77 33.24 -4.59 3.61
CA CYS A 77 32.40 -3.91 4.58
C CYS A 77 31.66 -2.72 3.95
N PHE A 78 30.45 -2.47 4.44
CA PHE A 78 29.76 -1.21 4.19
C PHE A 78 30.25 -0.13 5.15
N SER A 79 30.31 1.11 4.68
CA SER A 79 30.86 2.27 5.37
C SER A 79 29.98 2.79 6.52
N GLY A 80 28.71 2.36 6.59
CA GLY A 80 27.84 2.68 7.72
C GLY A 80 27.29 4.10 7.67
N ALA A 81 26.85 4.61 8.83
CA ALA A 81 26.17 5.91 8.96
C ALA A 81 27.04 7.14 8.65
N VAL A 82 28.34 6.97 8.43
CA VAL A 82 29.31 8.06 8.25
C VAL A 82 29.96 8.07 6.87
N GLY A 83 29.60 7.12 6.00
CA GLY A 83 30.17 6.99 4.67
C GLY A 83 29.18 7.23 3.54
N ASP A 84 29.50 6.68 2.39
CA ASP A 84 28.74 6.72 1.13
C ASP A 84 27.59 5.70 1.05
N ASP A 85 27.55 4.72 1.97
CA ASP A 85 26.45 3.75 2.09
C ASP A 85 25.21 4.31 2.79
N VAL A 86 25.09 5.64 2.86
CA VAL A 86 23.95 6.38 3.40
C VAL A 86 23.05 6.83 2.26
N PHE A 87 21.78 6.49 2.35
CA PHE A 87 20.78 6.78 1.33
C PHE A 87 19.60 7.55 1.92
N MET A 88 19.24 8.65 1.27
CA MET A 88 18.15 9.54 1.69
C MET A 88 17.16 9.83 0.54
N PRO A 89 16.53 8.80 -0.07
CA PRO A 89 15.54 9.01 -1.10
C PRO A 89 14.29 9.75 -0.59
N SER A 90 13.89 10.76 -1.36
CA SER A 90 12.56 11.37 -1.27
C SER A 90 11.58 10.59 -2.16
N LEU A 91 10.37 10.40 -1.66
CA LEU A 91 9.32 9.57 -2.27
C LEU A 91 8.08 10.43 -2.60
N GLY A 92 8.26 11.72 -2.89
CA GLY A 92 7.17 12.70 -3.00
C GLY A 92 7.08 13.52 -1.72
N ASP A 93 5.96 13.40 -0.99
CA ASP A 93 5.81 13.99 0.35
C ASP A 93 6.36 13.10 1.48
N GLY A 94 6.67 11.84 1.17
CA GLY A 94 7.35 10.91 2.08
C GLY A 94 8.86 10.76 1.83
N TRP A 95 9.53 10.00 2.68
CA TRP A 95 10.96 9.72 2.63
C TRP A 95 11.31 8.38 3.27
N TRP A 96 12.49 7.85 2.96
CA TRP A 96 13.03 6.67 3.63
C TRP A 96 14.53 6.78 3.72
N HIS A 97 15.04 7.15 4.89
CA HIS A 97 16.46 7.37 5.13
C HIS A 97 17.06 6.15 5.84
N PHE A 98 18.13 5.60 5.27
CA PHE A 98 18.75 4.38 5.76
C PHE A 98 20.22 4.31 5.37
N TYR A 99 20.94 3.38 5.96
CA TYR A 99 22.31 3.08 5.58
C TYR A 99 22.60 1.58 5.70
N PHE A 100 23.56 1.11 4.90
CA PHE A 100 24.09 -0.24 5.02
C PHE A 100 25.28 -0.24 5.97
N GLN A 101 25.41 -1.29 6.79
CA GLN A 101 26.53 -1.44 7.71
C GLN A 101 26.92 -2.91 7.87
N GLY A 102 28.12 -3.13 8.39
CA GLY A 102 28.64 -4.46 8.70
C GLY A 102 29.56 -5.01 7.61
N CYS A 103 30.09 -6.22 7.86
CA CYS A 103 31.12 -6.83 7.04
C CYS A 103 30.76 -8.27 6.68
N SER A 104 31.09 -8.65 5.44
CA SER A 104 30.84 -9.99 4.90
C SER A 104 31.64 -11.07 5.65
N LEU A 105 32.88 -10.74 6.08
CA LEU A 105 33.78 -11.67 6.76
C LEU A 105 33.24 -12.18 8.10
N PHE A 106 32.30 -11.44 8.71
CA PHE A 106 31.68 -11.79 9.99
C PHE A 106 30.16 -11.97 9.90
N SER A 107 29.59 -11.90 8.69
CA SER A 107 28.14 -11.94 8.44
C SER A 107 27.36 -10.97 9.35
N THR A 108 27.92 -9.78 9.53
CA THR A 108 27.34 -8.70 10.37
C THR A 108 26.56 -7.68 9.54
N GLU A 109 26.27 -8.01 8.30
CA GLU A 109 25.64 -7.12 7.33
C GLU A 109 24.20 -6.83 7.73
N SER A 110 23.82 -5.56 7.73
CA SER A 110 22.47 -5.12 8.11
C SER A 110 22.11 -3.80 7.46
N VAL A 111 20.83 -3.46 7.50
CA VAL A 111 20.30 -2.15 7.08
C VAL A 111 19.63 -1.49 8.26
N ALA A 112 20.03 -0.26 8.54
CA ALA A 112 19.53 0.54 9.64
C ALA A 112 18.96 1.87 9.16
N LEU A 113 18.03 2.42 9.93
CA LEU A 113 17.45 3.73 9.71
C LEU A 113 18.51 4.81 9.92
N HIS A 114 18.50 5.84 9.07
CA HIS A 114 19.41 6.97 9.15
C HIS A 114 18.64 8.22 9.60
N ASP A 115 19.08 8.85 10.68
CA ASP A 115 18.55 10.14 11.15
C ASP A 115 19.70 11.16 11.15
N PRO A 116 19.97 11.82 10.01
CA PRO A 116 21.06 12.78 9.91
C PRO A 116 20.72 14.06 10.69
N PRO A 117 21.73 14.74 11.26
CA PRO A 117 21.54 16.08 11.81
C PRO A 117 20.92 17.03 10.78
N GLY A 118 19.74 17.58 11.09
CA GLY A 118 18.99 18.47 10.17
C GLY A 118 17.98 17.77 9.25
N GLY A 119 17.87 16.44 9.33
CA GLY A 119 16.76 15.67 8.75
C GLY A 119 15.46 15.76 9.58
N PRO A 120 14.40 15.06 9.16
CA PRO A 120 13.20 14.88 9.96
C PRO A 120 13.55 14.14 11.26
N PHE A 121 13.79 14.91 12.32
CA PHE A 121 14.29 14.42 13.60
C PHE A 121 13.38 13.34 14.18
N ALA A 122 13.95 12.17 14.52
CA ALA A 122 13.23 11.00 15.02
C ALA A 122 12.16 10.44 14.07
N ASN A 123 12.24 10.75 12.77
CA ASN A 123 11.40 10.16 11.73
C ASN A 123 12.24 9.86 10.48
N ALA A 124 12.96 8.75 10.47
CA ALA A 124 13.73 8.31 9.31
C ALA A 124 12.85 7.71 8.18
N TYR A 125 11.57 7.42 8.42
CA TYR A 125 10.68 6.80 7.45
C TYR A 125 9.25 7.36 7.50
N GLU A 126 8.82 7.95 6.40
CA GLU A 126 7.45 8.39 6.20
C GLU A 126 6.97 7.92 4.82
N PRO A 127 5.94 7.06 4.73
CA PRO A 127 5.36 6.73 3.44
C PRO A 127 4.69 7.96 2.84
N PRO A 128 4.74 8.15 1.51
CA PRO A 128 4.02 9.22 0.85
C PRO A 128 2.50 9.09 1.09
N THR A 129 1.77 10.20 1.18
CA THR A 129 0.33 10.18 1.51
C THR A 129 -0.42 9.26 0.57
N GLY A 130 -1.18 8.29 1.08
CA GLY A 130 -1.95 7.34 0.27
C GLY A 130 -1.12 6.25 -0.40
N TYR A 131 0.07 5.95 0.11
CA TYR A 131 0.92 4.85 -0.32
C TYR A 131 1.34 3.94 0.84
N LYS A 132 1.68 2.70 0.50
CA LYS A 132 2.42 1.76 1.36
C LYS A 132 3.75 1.43 0.69
N CYS A 133 4.84 1.40 1.45
CA CYS A 133 6.17 1.18 0.89
C CYS A 133 6.81 -0.11 1.42
N LYS A 134 7.67 -0.70 0.59
CA LYS A 134 8.54 -1.84 0.92
C LYS A 134 9.95 -1.60 0.41
N MET A 135 10.94 -2.23 1.03
CA MET A 135 12.31 -2.29 0.54
C MET A 135 12.63 -3.69 0.02
N ASN A 136 13.24 -3.74 -1.16
CA ASN A 136 13.87 -4.92 -1.72
C ASN A 136 15.39 -4.74 -1.70
N LEU A 137 16.11 -5.78 -1.31
CA LEU A 137 17.53 -5.93 -1.61
C LEU A 137 17.67 -6.75 -2.88
N THR A 138 18.45 -6.26 -3.84
CA THR A 138 18.56 -6.83 -5.18
C THR A 138 20.00 -7.12 -5.55
N ALA A 139 20.21 -7.84 -6.65
CA ALA A 139 21.53 -7.89 -7.26
C ALA A 139 21.97 -6.47 -7.70
N PRO A 140 23.26 -6.11 -7.53
CA PRO A 140 23.79 -4.84 -8.03
C PRO A 140 23.56 -4.71 -9.53
N GLY A 141 22.99 -3.58 -9.96
CA GLY A 141 22.69 -3.30 -11.37
C GLY A 141 21.53 -4.10 -11.97
N ASP A 142 20.90 -5.01 -11.21
CA ASP A 142 19.73 -5.77 -11.66
C ASP A 142 18.61 -5.73 -10.60
N PRO A 143 17.67 -4.78 -10.71
CA PRO A 143 16.55 -4.64 -9.78
C PRO A 143 15.53 -5.78 -9.89
N SER A 144 15.58 -6.61 -10.94
CA SER A 144 14.65 -7.73 -11.11
C SER A 144 15.03 -8.94 -10.26
N THR A 145 16.31 -9.09 -9.93
CA THR A 145 16.81 -10.17 -9.06
C THR A 145 16.70 -9.77 -7.59
N VAL A 146 15.53 -9.99 -6.99
CA VAL A 146 15.27 -9.73 -5.56
C VAL A 146 15.88 -10.84 -4.69
N ARG A 147 16.71 -10.46 -3.72
CA ARG A 147 17.36 -11.33 -2.74
C ARG A 147 16.66 -11.32 -1.38
N TYR A 148 16.08 -10.19 -1.01
CA TYR A 148 15.33 -10.03 0.22
C TYR A 148 14.26 -8.95 0.04
N THR A 149 13.15 -9.07 0.77
CA THR A 149 12.10 -8.05 0.82
C THR A 149 11.64 -7.86 2.26
N THR A 150 11.43 -6.62 2.68
CA THR A 150 10.85 -6.30 3.99
C THR A 150 9.36 -6.61 4.05
N GLY A 151 8.69 -6.80 2.89
CA GLY A 151 7.25 -6.59 2.80
C GLY A 151 6.87 -5.11 3.00
N TYR A 152 5.59 -4.79 2.92
CA TYR A 152 5.13 -3.42 3.19
C TYR A 152 5.25 -3.12 4.69
N VAL A 153 5.94 -2.04 5.02
CA VAL A 153 6.20 -1.62 6.41
C VAL A 153 5.15 -0.59 6.87
N SER A 154 4.92 -0.55 8.18
CA SER A 154 4.10 0.48 8.84
C SER A 154 4.91 1.76 9.07
N ASN A 155 4.21 2.86 9.31
CA ASN A 155 4.79 4.07 9.93
C ASN A 155 4.30 4.19 11.39
N PRO A 156 5.19 4.20 12.40
CA PRO A 156 6.64 4.01 12.28
C PRO A 156 7.02 2.54 12.00
N ILE A 157 8.26 2.28 11.56
CA ILE A 157 8.67 0.92 11.19
C ILE A 157 8.65 0.02 12.42
N ASN A 158 7.84 -1.04 12.36
CA ASN A 158 7.70 -2.04 13.43
C ASN A 158 7.26 -1.46 14.80
N GLY A 159 6.58 -0.31 14.80
CA GLY A 159 5.97 0.28 16.01
C GLY A 159 6.97 0.87 17.01
N ILE A 160 8.24 0.96 16.64
CA ILE A 160 9.30 1.61 17.42
C ILE A 160 9.59 2.96 16.74
N ALA A 161 9.93 3.99 17.50
CA ALA A 161 10.29 5.28 16.93
C ALA A 161 11.38 5.13 15.85
N ASP A 162 11.21 5.79 14.70
CA ASP A 162 12.14 5.77 13.56
C ASP A 162 13.37 6.65 13.84
N THR A 163 14.01 6.41 14.97
CA THR A 163 15.27 7.05 15.35
C THR A 163 16.42 6.37 14.65
N GLY A 164 17.39 7.18 14.20
CA GLY A 164 18.59 6.68 13.52
C GLY A 164 19.32 5.59 14.30
N GLY A 165 19.93 4.65 13.58
CA GLY A 165 20.64 3.51 14.14
C GLY A 165 19.79 2.28 14.38
N TRP A 166 18.46 2.37 14.21
CA TRP A 166 17.59 1.21 14.38
C TRP A 166 17.68 0.26 13.18
N VAL A 167 18.03 -1.01 13.46
CA VAL A 167 18.19 -2.05 12.43
C VAL A 167 16.83 -2.65 12.07
N PHE A 168 16.39 -2.45 10.83
CA PHE A 168 15.13 -3.00 10.32
C PHE A 168 15.33 -4.21 9.39
N ILE A 169 16.53 -4.37 8.83
CA ILE A 169 16.98 -5.62 8.19
C ILE A 169 18.19 -6.11 8.98
N GLY A 170 17.93 -7.02 9.92
CA GLY A 170 18.98 -7.62 10.76
C GLY A 170 19.84 -8.64 10.02
N THR A 171 20.98 -8.97 10.62
CA THR A 171 21.97 -9.93 10.09
C THR A 171 21.40 -11.31 9.75
N ALA A 172 20.39 -11.75 10.50
CA ALA A 172 19.70 -13.02 10.26
C ALA A 172 18.82 -13.00 9.00
N ALA A 173 18.30 -11.83 8.63
CA ALA A 173 17.45 -11.62 7.46
C ALA A 173 18.25 -11.15 6.24
N TYR A 174 19.41 -10.54 6.47
CA TYR A 174 20.26 -10.02 5.42
C TYR A 174 20.81 -11.16 4.54
N PRO A 175 20.76 -11.04 3.21
CA PRO A 175 21.39 -11.99 2.31
C PRO A 175 22.91 -11.82 2.41
N ASN A 176 23.55 -12.60 3.29
CA ASN A 176 24.99 -12.54 3.55
C ASN A 176 25.83 -13.17 2.42
N GLY A 177 27.10 -12.77 2.34
CA GLY A 177 28.09 -13.42 1.45
C GLY A 177 28.02 -12.98 -0.01
N TYR A 178 27.24 -11.95 -0.31
CA TYR A 178 27.27 -11.29 -1.60
C TYR A 178 28.30 -10.14 -1.60
N GLY A 179 28.69 -9.64 -2.77
CA GLY A 179 29.51 -8.42 -2.88
C GLY A 179 28.69 -7.18 -2.54
N ASP A 180 28.74 -6.18 -3.42
CA ASP A 180 27.86 -5.02 -3.37
C ASP A 180 26.38 -5.45 -3.34
N MET A 181 25.51 -4.55 -2.89
CA MET A 181 24.07 -4.80 -2.78
C MET A 181 23.27 -3.72 -3.49
N GLY A 182 22.38 -4.13 -4.39
CA GLY A 182 21.36 -3.24 -4.93
C GLY A 182 20.23 -3.06 -3.92
N TRP A 183 19.59 -1.90 -3.93
CA TRP A 183 18.38 -1.66 -3.14
C TRP A 183 17.32 -0.98 -3.99
N GLN A 184 16.07 -1.28 -3.67
CA GLN A 184 14.91 -0.69 -4.31
C GLN A 184 13.82 -0.44 -3.27
N ILE A 185 13.30 0.77 -3.23
CA ILE A 185 12.09 1.12 -2.50
C ILE A 185 10.95 1.20 -3.49
N ILE A 186 9.88 0.49 -3.19
CA ILE A 186 8.65 0.49 -3.99
C ILE A 186 7.52 0.98 -3.09
N CYS A 187 6.82 2.03 -3.52
CA CYS A 187 5.60 2.52 -2.89
C CYS A 187 4.43 2.35 -3.83
N ASP A 188 3.46 1.54 -3.40
CA ASP A 188 2.24 1.25 -4.14
C ASP A 188 1.07 2.03 -3.54
N PRO A 189 0.14 2.54 -4.36
CA PRO A 189 -1.07 3.19 -3.86
C PRO A 189 -1.85 2.27 -2.91
N ILE A 190 -2.48 2.88 -1.90
CA ILE A 190 -3.41 2.20 -0.98
C ILE A 190 -4.81 2.16 -1.59
#